data_AF-A0A3C0V0R4-F1
#
_entry.id   AF-A0A3C0V0R4-F1
#
_cell.length_a   1.000
_cell.length_b   1.000
_cell.length_c   1.000
_cell.angle_alpha   90.00
_cell.angle_beta   90.00
_cell.angle_gamma   90.00
#
_symmetry.space_group_name_H-M   'P 1'
#
loop_
_entity.id
_entity.type
_entity.pdbx_description
1 polymer ?
#
loop_
_entity_poly.entity_id
_entity_poly.type
_entity_poly.pdbx_seq_one_letter_code
_entity_poly.pdbx_strand_id
1 'polypeptide(L)' 'MDNKVKKYLFDIAMAIDNIEKYIGEPKIYENYVSNDMLQDAVERNLEIIGEEMNNLLKLNPKLKNTIKIKK' A
#
# COMPACT_ATOMS: atom_id res chain seq x y z
N MET A 1 -14.94 0.10 -16.95
CA MET A 1 -13.82 -0.28 -16.06
C MET A 1 -14.28 -1.45 -15.22
N ASP A 2 -13.52 -2.54 -15.18
CA ASP A 2 -13.84 -3.73 -14.38
C ASP A 2 -13.99 -3.35 -12.90
N ASN A 3 -15.11 -3.72 -12.28
CA ASN A 3 -15.41 -3.41 -10.87
C ASN A 3 -14.34 -3.96 -9.92
N LYS A 4 -13.66 -5.06 -10.29
CA LYS A 4 -12.56 -5.63 -9.49
C LYS A 4 -11.33 -4.72 -9.48
N VAL A 5 -10.96 -4.18 -10.64
CA VAL A 5 -9.83 -3.25 -10.76
C VAL A 5 -10.07 -2.00 -9.92
N LYS A 6 -11.30 -1.45 -9.95
CA LYS A 6 -11.67 -0.30 -9.11
C LYS A 6 -11.57 -0.61 -7.62
N LYS A 7 -12.03 -1.78 -7.20
CA LYS A 7 -11.94 -2.23 -5.81
C LYS A 7 -10.47 -2.29 -5.35
N TYR A 8 -9.62 -2.98 -6.10
CA TYR A 8 -8.21 -3.12 -5.73
C TYR A 8 -7.47 -1.78 -5.65
N LEU A 9 -7.73 -0.86 -6.60
CA LEU A 9 -7.16 0.48 -6.55
C LEU A 9 -7.67 1.30 -5.35
N PHE A 10 -8.94 1.13 -4.98
CA PHE A 10 -9.52 1.77 -3.81
C PHE A 10 -8.91 1.23 -2.51
N ASP A 11 -8.74 -0.08 -2.39
CA ASP A 11 -8.13 -0.71 -1.22
C ASP A 11 -6.66 -0.27 -1.06
N ILE A 12 -5.91 -0.16 -2.16
CA ILE A 12 -4.54 0.40 -2.17
C ILE A 12 -4.55 1.86 -1.71
N ALA A 13 -5.44 2.71 -2.24
CA ALA A 13 -5.50 4.12 -1.87
C ALA A 13 -5.82 4.28 -0.38
N MET A 14 -6.77 3.51 0.14
CA MET A 14 -7.12 3.52 1.56
C MET A 14 -5.95 3.08 2.44
N ALA A 15 -5.18 2.07 2.03
CA ALA A 15 -4.01 1.62 2.76
C ALA A 15 -2.91 2.70 2.83
N ILE A 16 -2.71 3.44 1.74
CA ILE A 16 -1.79 4.59 1.71
C ILE A 16 -2.27 5.69 2.67
N ASP A 17 -3.55 6.05 2.62
CA ASP A 17 -4.12 7.08 3.50
C ASP A 17 -4.03 6.68 4.98
N ASN A 18 -4.21 5.39 5.30
CA ASN A 18 -4.02 4.85 6.64
C ASN A 18 -2.58 5.00 7.10
N ILE A 19 -1.59 4.63 6.28
CA ILE A 19 -0.17 4.78 6.62
C ILE A 19 0.17 6.23 6.92
N GLU A 20 -0.24 7.16 6.06
CA GLU A 20 -0.01 8.60 6.26
C GLU A 20 -0.68 9.10 7.56
N LYS A 21 -1.90 8.64 7.84
CA LYS A 21 -2.62 8.98 9.08
C LYS A 21 -1.95 8.40 10.33
N TYR A 22 -1.44 7.17 10.27
CA TYR A 22 -0.83 6.51 11.43
C TYR A 22 0.54 7.08 11.77
N ILE A 23 1.35 7.37 10.76
CA ILE A 23 2.65 8.01 10.95
C ILE A 23 2.45 9.45 11.44
N GLY A 24 1.46 10.16 10.88
CA GLY A 24 1.16 11.55 11.23
C GLY A 24 2.28 12.51 10.82
N GLU A 25 2.18 13.76 11.27
CA GLU A 25 3.16 14.81 11.01
C GLU A 25 3.56 15.52 12.32
N PRO A 26 4.85 15.81 12.55
CA PRO A 26 5.97 15.50 11.67
C PRO A 26 6.35 14.01 11.70
N LYS A 27 6.82 13.48 10.55
CA LYS A 27 7.36 12.10 10.46
C LYS A 27 8.67 11.99 11.25
N ILE A 28 8.58 11.57 12.52
CA ILE A 28 9.71 11.37 13.43
C ILE A 28 10.05 9.89 13.53
N TYR A 29 11.27 9.52 13.16
CA TYR A 29 11.73 8.12 13.14
C TYR A 29 11.70 7.48 14.53
N GLU A 30 12.14 8.20 15.56
CA GLU A 30 12.20 7.72 16.94
C GLU A 30 10.81 7.32 17.44
N ASN A 31 9.78 8.10 17.13
CA ASN A 31 8.39 7.80 17.49
C ASN A 31 7.86 6.55 16.78
N TYR A 32 8.30 6.31 15.55
CA TYR A 32 7.93 5.14 14.77
C TYR A 32 8.55 3.87 15.35
N VAL A 33 9.87 3.87 15.57
CA VAL A 33 10.59 2.70 16.09
C VAL A 33 10.32 2.41 17.56
N SER A 34 9.87 3.40 18.34
CA SER A 34 9.48 3.18 19.73
C SER A 34 8.07 2.60 19.90
N ASN A 35 7.34 2.37 18.80
CA ASN A 35 5.94 1.94 18.83
C ASN A 35 5.71 0.74 17.92
N ASP A 36 5.78 -0.46 18.50
CA ASP A 36 5.59 -1.73 17.78
C ASP A 36 4.19 -1.83 17.13
N MET A 37 3.14 -1.33 17.80
CA MET A 37 1.79 -1.34 17.24
C MET A 37 1.67 -0.46 15.98
N LEU A 38 2.40 0.66 15.94
CA LEU A 38 2.45 1.53 14.76
C LEU A 38 3.21 0.84 13.61
N GLN A 39 4.29 0.13 13.92
CA GLN A 39 5.03 -0.67 12.94
C GLN A 39 4.12 -1.75 12.34
N ASP A 40 3.48 -2.56 13.19
CA ASP A 40 2.53 -3.60 12.76
C ASP A 40 1.40 -3.04 11.88
N ALA A 41 0.85 -1.88 12.26
CA ALA A 41 -0.20 -1.22 11.50
C ALA A 41 0.29 -0.77 10.12
N VAL A 42 1.50 -0.21 10.03
CA VAL A 42 2.10 0.18 8.75
C VAL A 42 2.44 -1.04 7.89
N GLU A 43 3.06 -2.06 8.47
CA GLU A 43 3.38 -3.31 7.79
C GLU A 43 2.13 -3.98 7.21
N ARG A 44 1.05 -4.05 8.00
CA ARG A 44 -0.22 -4.63 7.52
C ARG A 44 -0.80 -3.87 6.33
N ASN A 45 -0.71 -2.55 6.30
CA ASN A 45 -1.18 -1.76 5.15
C ASN A 45 -0.26 -1.95 3.93
N LEU A 46 1.06 -2.10 4.13
CA LEU A 46 1.98 -2.46 3.05
C LEU A 46 1.70 -3.85 2.47
N GLU A 47 1.35 -4.83 3.31
CA GLU A 47 0.90 -6.16 2.84
C GLU A 47 -0.35 -6.06 1.95
N ILE A 48 -1.36 -5.29 2.38
CA ILE A 48 -2.59 -5.07 1.61
C ILE A 48 -2.23 -4.46 0.23
N ILE A 49 -1.38 -3.45 0.21
CA ILE A 49 -0.92 -2.83 -1.05
C ILE A 49 -0.26 -3.88 -1.96
N GLY A 50 0.61 -4.73 -1.40
CA GLY A 50 1.30 -5.79 -2.14
C GLY A 50 0.34 -6.86 -2.69
N GLU A 51 -0.63 -7.30 -1.89
CA GLU A 51 -1.63 -8.29 -2.28
C GLU A 51 -2.53 -7.76 -3.40
N GLU A 52 -3.04 -6.55 -3.26
CA GLU A 52 -3.93 -5.97 -4.27
C GLU A 52 -3.19 -5.60 -5.55
N MET A 53 -1.93 -5.19 -5.46
CA MET A 53 -1.08 -5.02 -6.63
C MET A 53 -0.86 -6.35 -7.37
N ASN A 54 -0.61 -7.45 -6.64
CA ASN A 54 -0.48 -8.77 -7.24
C ASN A 54 -1.79 -9.22 -7.93
N ASN A 55 -2.94 -8.95 -7.32
CA ASN A 55 -4.25 -9.23 -7.91
C ASN A 55 -4.49 -8.41 -9.19
N LEU A 56 -4.15 -7.12 -9.18
CA LEU A 56 -4.21 -6.25 -10.36
C LEU A 56 -3.31 -6.74 -11.50
N LEU A 57 -2.09 -7.16 -11.21
CA LEU A 57 -1.15 -7.70 -12.20
C LEU A 57 -1.64 -9.01 -12.81
N LYS A 58 -2.33 -9.87 -12.04
CA LYS A 58 -2.96 -11.09 -12.56
C LYS A 58 -4.13 -10.78 -13.49
N LEU A 59 -4.95 -9.77 -13.16
CA LEU A 59 -6.08 -9.35 -14.00
C LEU A 59 -5.65 -8.63 -15.27
N ASN A 60 -4.60 -7.81 -15.18
CA ASN A 60 -4.07 -7.07 -16.32
C ASN A 60 -2.54 -7.17 -16.36
N PRO A 61 -1.99 -8.25 -16.93
CA PRO A 61 -0.55 -8.47 -17.03
C PRO A 61 0.21 -7.37 -17.77
N LYS A 62 -0.46 -6.58 -18.62
CA LYS A 62 0.17 -5.45 -19.32
C LYS A 62 0.64 -4.35 -18.37
N LEU A 63 -0.01 -4.20 -17.20
CA LEU A 63 0.41 -3.27 -16.14
C LEU A 63 1.82 -3.57 -15.63
N LYS A 64 2.28 -4.83 -15.72
CA LYS A 64 3.61 -5.23 -15.28
C LYS A 64 4.72 -4.45 -15.98
N ASN A 65 4.51 -4.03 -17.23
CA ASN A 65 5.49 -3.26 -17.98
C ASN A 65 5.51 -1.77 -17.57
N THR A 66 4.41 -1.28 -17.01
CA THR A 66 4.27 0.11 -16.54
C THR A 66 4.84 0.31 -15.14
N ILE A 67 4.72 -0.70 -14.27
CA ILE A 67 5.08 -0.59 -12.85
C ILE A 67 6.52 -1.09 -12.57
N LYS A 68 7.30 -1.44 -13.60
CA LYS A 68 8.73 -1.73 -13.40
C LYS A 68 9.41 -0.48 -12.85
N ILE A 69 9.77 -0.53 -11.57
CA ILE A 69 10.77 0.37 -10.99
C ILE A 69 12.04 0.08 -11.79
N LYS A 70 12.48 1.06 -12.60
CA LYS A 70 13.75 0.97 -13.30
C LYS A 70 14.82 0.85 -12.19
N LYS A 71 15.47 -0.31 -12.14
CA LYS A 71 16.72 -0.48 -11.38
C LYS A 71 17.78 0.43 -11.96
#